data_AF-A0A841ITF0-F1
#
_entry.id   AF-A0A841ITF0-F1
#
_cell.length_a   1.000
_cell.length_b   1.000
_cell.length_c   1.000
_cell.angle_alpha   90.00
_cell.angle_beta   90.00
_cell.angle_gamma   90.00
#
_symmetry.space_group_name_H-M   'P 1'
#
loop_
_entity.id
_entity.type
_entity.pdbx_description
1 polymer ?
#
loop_
_entity_poly.entity_id
_entity_poly.type
_entity_poly.pdbx_seq_one_letter_code
_entity_poly.pdbx_strand_id
1 'polypeptide(L)'
;MPIRCTCAAAAERARELYGHLENQDVWITFSYAPNGCYRGRLRISKDRPGYILLDRGEADYNRVGHIDQIVYAATHEEHTRARAIRCAQSYRT
;
A
#
# COMPACT_ATOMS: atom_id res chain seq x y z
N MET A 1 -31.59 -3.82 -4.96
CA MET A 1 -30.41 -3.02 -4.56
C MET A 1 -29.61 -3.77 -3.51
N PRO A 2 -28.43 -4.34 -3.84
CA PRO A 2 -27.43 -4.63 -2.81
C PRO A 2 -26.02 -4.27 -3.31
N ILE A 3 -25.60 -3.01 -3.16
CA ILE A 3 -24.20 -2.58 -3.42
C ILE A 3 -23.51 -2.14 -2.10
N ARG A 4 -24.26 -2.07 -0.98
CA ARG A 4 -23.71 -1.63 0.31
C ARG A 4 -22.78 -2.67 0.95
N CYS A 5 -23.06 -3.95 0.78
CA CYS A 5 -22.25 -5.03 1.36
C CYS A 5 -20.85 -5.13 0.73
N THR A 6 -20.74 -4.87 -0.58
CA THR A 6 -19.46 -4.97 -1.30
C THR A 6 -18.48 -3.88 -0.89
N CYS A 7 -18.98 -2.65 -0.65
CA CYS A 7 -18.18 -1.55 -0.13
C CYS A 7 -17.72 -1.79 1.30
N ALA A 8 -18.60 -2.31 2.17
CA ALA A 8 -18.24 -2.65 3.54
C ALA A 8 -17.18 -3.76 3.59
N ALA A 9 -17.39 -4.85 2.83
CA ALA A 9 -16.45 -5.96 2.75
C ALA A 9 -15.07 -5.53 2.19
N ALA A 10 -15.03 -4.65 1.19
CA ALA A 10 -13.77 -4.14 0.65
C ALA A 10 -13.01 -3.25 1.67
N ALA A 11 -13.73 -2.44 2.45
CA ALA A 11 -13.13 -1.65 3.52
C ALA A 11 -12.62 -2.52 4.67
N GLU A 12 -13.37 -3.54 5.08
CA GLU A 12 -12.94 -4.48 6.11
C GLU A 12 -11.72 -5.28 5.67
N ARG A 13 -11.70 -5.78 4.43
CA ARG A 13 -10.55 -6.48 3.88
C ARG A 13 -9.30 -5.60 3.80
N ALA A 14 -9.45 -4.32 3.47
CA ALA A 14 -8.34 -3.37 3.50
C ALA A 14 -7.77 -3.17 4.92
N ARG A 15 -8.65 -3.14 5.94
CA ARG A 15 -8.24 -3.03 7.34
C ARG A 15 -7.65 -4.33 7.88
N GLU A 16 -8.16 -5.48 7.48
CA GLU A 16 -7.60 -6.78 7.85
C GLU A 16 -6.16 -6.91 7.30
N LEU A 17 -5.96 -6.57 6.03
CA LEU A 17 -4.65 -6.69 5.37
C LEU A 17 -3.65 -5.61 5.80
N TYR A 18 -4.08 -4.35 5.91
CA TYR A 18 -3.17 -3.22 6.08
C TYR A 18 -3.51 -2.30 7.25
N GLY A 19 -4.54 -2.62 8.05
CA GLY A 19 -4.93 -1.80 9.21
C GLY A 19 -3.83 -1.72 10.25
N HIS A 20 -3.04 -2.78 10.42
CA HIS A 20 -1.85 -2.76 11.28
C HIS A 20 -0.76 -1.81 10.77
N LEU A 21 -0.75 -1.45 9.47
CA LEU A 21 0.19 -0.52 8.85
C LEU A 21 -0.37 0.91 8.73
N GLU A 22 -1.61 1.16 9.13
CA GLU A 22 -2.24 2.46 8.97
C GLU A 22 -1.51 3.54 9.80
N ASN A 23 -1.26 4.69 9.18
CA ASN A 23 -0.46 5.81 9.69
C ASN A 23 1.03 5.51 9.93
N GLN A 24 1.52 4.33 9.55
CA GLN A 24 2.94 3.99 9.60
C GLN A 24 3.66 4.38 8.31
N ASP A 25 4.96 4.64 8.43
CA ASP A 25 5.87 4.80 7.29
C ASP A 25 6.19 3.42 6.71
N VAL A 26 5.74 3.19 5.48
CA VAL A 26 5.84 1.90 4.82
C VAL A 26 6.43 2.03 3.42
N TRP A 27 6.94 0.91 2.94
CA TRP A 27 7.36 0.71 1.57
C TRP A 27 6.34 -0.16 0.86
N ILE A 28 5.83 0.32 -0.28
CA ILE A 28 4.81 -0.36 -1.08
C ILE A 28 5.32 -0.56 -2.50
N THR A 29 5.07 -1.76 -3.03
CA THR A 29 5.22 -2.08 -4.45
C THR A 29 3.87 -2.45 -5.02
N PHE A 30 3.51 -1.83 -6.15
CA PHE A 30 2.28 -2.09 -6.88
C PHE A 30 2.52 -3.00 -8.08
N SER A 31 1.51 -3.78 -8.47
CA SER A 31 1.59 -4.71 -9.60
C SER A 31 1.76 -4.01 -10.95
N TYR A 32 1.26 -2.77 -11.09
CA TYR A 32 1.46 -1.95 -12.30
C TYR A 32 2.87 -1.34 -12.39
N ALA A 33 3.62 -1.32 -11.29
CA ALA A 33 4.97 -0.81 -11.21
C ALA A 33 5.82 -1.76 -10.35
N PRO A 34 6.07 -2.98 -10.82
CA PRO A 34 6.69 -4.04 -10.01
C PRO A 34 8.13 -3.71 -9.61
N ASN A 35 8.81 -2.86 -10.39
CA ASN A 35 10.14 -2.35 -10.07
C ASN A 35 10.08 -1.09 -9.18
N GLY A 36 8.91 -0.48 -9.03
CA GLY A 36 8.68 0.71 -8.20
C GLY A 36 8.53 0.32 -6.73
N CYS A 37 9.41 0.86 -5.88
CA CYS A 37 9.24 0.79 -4.43
C CYS A 37 9.02 2.20 -3.89
N TYR A 38 7.82 2.45 -3.37
CA TYR A 38 7.38 3.76 -2.94
C TYR A 38 7.35 3.80 -1.42
N ARG A 39 8.05 4.77 -0.84
CA ARG A 39 7.99 5.06 0.59
C ARG A 39 6.96 6.15 0.87
N GLY A 40 6.16 5.96 1.92
CA GLY A 40 5.29 6.99 2.46
C GLY A 40 4.45 6.48 3.62
N ARG A 41 3.59 7.34 4.15
CA ARG A 41 2.63 6.99 5.20
C ARG A 41 1.39 6.33 4.61
N LEU A 42 1.08 5.11 5.02
CA LEU A 42 -0.12 4.40 4.54
C LEU A 42 -1.37 4.94 5.22
N ARG A 43 -2.42 5.18 4.43
CA ARG A 43 -3.75 5.56 4.90
C ARG A 43 -4.78 4.72 4.16
N ILE A 44 -5.72 4.12 4.88
CA ILE A 44 -6.83 3.41 4.24
C ILE A 44 -7.87 4.46 3.84
N SER A 45 -8.27 4.47 2.56
CA SER A 45 -9.21 5.47 2.08
C SER A 45 -10.59 5.23 2.70
N LYS A 46 -11.12 6.27 3.35
CA LYS A 46 -12.49 6.27 3.89
C LYS A 46 -13.52 6.51 2.78
N ASP A 47 -13.14 7.28 1.77
CA ASP A 47 -14.01 7.68 0.66
C ASP A 47 -14.04 6.63 -0.47
N ARG A 48 -13.01 5.77 -0.55
CA ARG A 48 -12.89 4.70 -1.55
C ARG A 48 -12.57 3.35 -0.89
N PRO A 49 -13.59 2.55 -0.55
CA PRO A 49 -13.39 1.22 0.03
C PRO A 49 -12.51 0.32 -0.83
N GLY A 50 -11.58 -0.41 -0.21
CA GLY A 50 -10.61 -1.26 -0.92
C GLY A 50 -9.40 -0.50 -1.50
N TYR A 51 -9.32 0.82 -1.30
CA TYR A 51 -8.15 1.60 -1.70
C TYR A 51 -7.33 2.07 -0.51
N ILE A 52 -6.02 2.16 -0.73
CA ILE A 52 -5.10 2.85 0.15
C ILE A 52 -4.56 4.11 -0.53
N LEU A 53 -4.17 5.07 0.29
CA LEU A 53 -3.40 6.24 -0.05
C LEU A 53 -2.02 6.09 0.61
N LEU A 54 -0.96 6.20 -0.18
CA LEU A 54 0.39 6.37 0.29
C LEU A 54 0.73 7.86 0.25
N ASP A 55 0.72 8.47 1.43
CA ASP A 55 1.03 9.88 1.62
C ASP A 55 2.55 10.08 1.68
N ARG A 56 3.09 10.80 0.70
CA ARG A 56 4.52 11.04 0.53
C ARG A 56 4.94 12.46 0.91
N GLY A 57 4.04 13.22 1.55
CA GLY A 57 4.26 14.60 1.99
C GLY A 57 3.91 15.66 0.95
N GLU A 58 3.75 15.28 -0.32
CA GLU A 58 3.35 16.15 -1.42
C GLU A 58 2.23 15.51 -2.22
N ALA A 59 1.14 16.25 -2.44
CA ALA A 59 -0.08 15.72 -3.05
C ALA A 59 0.16 15.10 -4.43
N ASP A 60 1.01 15.71 -5.27
CA ASP A 60 1.34 15.22 -6.60
C ASP A 60 2.16 13.92 -6.60
N TYR A 61 2.84 13.63 -5.49
CA TYR A 61 3.64 12.42 -5.33
C TYR A 61 2.91 11.30 -4.60
N ASN A 62 1.73 11.58 -4.05
CA ASN A 62 0.91 10.59 -3.38
C ASN A 62 0.49 9.50 -4.35
N ARG A 63 0.49 8.25 -3.87
CA ARG A 63 0.04 7.11 -4.67
C ARG A 63 -1.25 6.57 -4.10
N VAL A 64 -2.21 6.33 -4.97
CA VAL A 64 -3.45 5.64 -4.61
C VAL A 64 -3.49 4.33 -5.37
N GLY A 65 -3.82 3.24 -4.68
CA GLY A 65 -3.91 1.92 -5.29
C GLY A 65 -4.96 1.06 -4.61
N HIS A 66 -5.56 0.15 -5.38
CA HIS A 66 -6.45 -0.86 -4.82
C HIS A 66 -5.63 -1.90 -4.06
N ILE A 67 -6.19 -2.49 -3.00
CA ILE A 67 -5.50 -3.50 -2.18
C ILE A 67 -5.04 -4.71 -2.99
N ASP A 68 -5.80 -5.13 -4.00
CA ASP A 68 -5.42 -6.27 -4.88
C ASP A 68 -4.28 -5.92 -5.85
N GLN A 69 -3.90 -4.65 -5.96
CA GLN A 69 -2.75 -4.22 -6.77
C GLN A 69 -1.47 -4.10 -5.96
N ILE A 70 -1.50 -4.36 -4.65
CA ILE A 70 -0.32 -4.29 -3.80
C ILE A 70 0.35 -5.66 -3.79
N VAL A 71 1.58 -5.70 -4.27
CA VAL A 71 2.41 -6.91 -4.31
C VAL A 71 3.21 -7.06 -3.02
N TYR A 72 3.57 -5.93 -2.41
CA TYR A 72 4.34 -5.88 -1.18
C TYR A 72 4.02 -4.61 -0.41
N ALA A 73 3.82 -4.74 0.90
CA ALA A 73 3.76 -3.63 1.84
C ALA A 73 4.48 -4.04 3.13
N ALA A 74 5.36 -3.18 3.64
CA ALA A 74 6.09 -3.45 4.86
C ALA A 74 6.51 -2.15 5.53
N THR A 75 6.62 -2.15 6.86
CA THR A 75 7.21 -1.04 7.62
C THR A 75 8.67 -0.81 7.26
N HIS A 76 9.24 0.32 7.66
CA HIS A 76 10.66 0.60 7.46
C HIS A 76 11.59 -0.49 8.04
N GLU A 77 11.27 -1.03 9.22
CA GLU A 77 12.07 -2.07 9.88
C GLU A 77 11.99 -3.41 9.13
N GLU A 78 10.77 -3.83 8.78
CA GLU A 78 10.53 -5.03 7.98
C GLU A 78 11.13 -4.91 6.58
N HIS A 79 11.01 -3.73 5.96
CA HIS A 79 11.63 -3.44 4.69
C HIS A 79 13.15 -3.50 4.79
N THR A 80 13.77 -2.95 5.84
CA THR A 80 15.22 -3.01 6.05
C THR A 80 15.70 -4.45 6.26
N ARG A 81 14.95 -5.24 7.03
CA ARG A 81 15.21 -6.68 7.23
C ARG A 81 15.03 -7.49 5.95
N ALA A 82 14.02 -7.18 5.14
CA ALA A 82 13.76 -7.80 3.84
C ALA A 82 14.63 -7.23 2.70
N ARG A 83 15.26 -6.06 2.90
CA ARG A 83 16.15 -5.36 1.94
C ARG A 83 17.46 -6.10 1.70
N ALA A 84 17.80 -7.06 2.55
CA ALA A 84 18.79 -8.06 2.21
C ALA A 84 18.41 -8.86 0.95
N ILE A 85 17.14 -8.85 0.50
CA ILE A 85 16.62 -9.80 -0.50
C ILE A 85 15.87 -9.13 -1.68
N ARG A 86 15.02 -8.10 -1.50
CA ARG A 86 14.03 -7.74 -2.55
C ARG A 86 14.11 -6.34 -3.17
N CYS A 87 14.45 -5.29 -2.43
CA CYS A 87 14.42 -3.93 -2.98
C CYS A 87 15.62 -3.60 -3.89
N ALA A 88 16.74 -4.35 -3.75
CA ALA A 88 17.94 -4.18 -4.56
C ALA A 88 17.81 -4.73 -6.00
N GLN A 89 16.81 -5.56 -6.29
CA GLN A 89 16.62 -6.14 -7.64
C GLN A 89 16.08 -5.13 -8.65
N SER A 90 15.39 -4.07 -8.19
CA SER A 90 14.90 -2.98 -9.05
C SER A 90 15.98 -1.99 -9.49
N TYR A 91 17.17 -2.01 -8.87
CA TYR A 91 18.27 -1.07 -9.14
C TYR A 91 19.42 -1.69 -9.96
N ARG A 92 19.25 -2.92 -10.48
CA ARG A 92 20.31 -3.67 -11.20
C ARG A 92 20.03 -3.92 -12.70
N THR A 93 19.17 -3.12 -13.32
CA THR A 93 19.02 -3.06 -14.79
C THR A 93 19.35 -1.67 -15.29
#